data_AF-A0A7V9AQ16-F1
#
_entry.id   AF-A0A7V9AQ16-F1
#
_cell.length_a   1.000
_cell.length_b   1.000
_cell.length_c   1.000
_cell.angle_alpha   90.00
_cell.angle_beta   90.00
_cell.angle_gamma   90.00
#
_symmetry.space_group_name_H-M   'P 1'
#
loop_
_entity.id
_entity.type
_entity.pdbx_description
1 polymer ?
#
loop_
_entity_poly.entity_id
_entity_poly.type
_entity_poly.pdbx_seq_one_letter_code
_entity_poly.pdbx_strand_id
1 'polypeptide(L)' 'MIPYPNIDPVFLRIGPLQFRWYGLMYLLGLTTAYFVIKTRAAARGIAITKEQLYDLIV' A
#
# COMPACT_ATOMS: atom_id res chain seq x y z
N MET A 1 -5.56 21.95 -24.20
CA MET A 1 -6.34 20.98 -23.40
C MET A 1 -5.52 19.71 -23.35
N ILE A 2 -5.11 19.22 -22.18
CA ILE A 2 -4.35 17.97 -22.09
C ILE A 2 -5.36 16.83 -22.21
N PRO A 3 -5.26 15.93 -23.21
CA PRO A 3 -6.18 14.81 -23.33
C PRO A 3 -6.06 13.89 -22.12
N TYR A 4 -7.20 13.42 -21.61
CA TYR A 4 -7.21 12.49 -20.49
C TYR A 4 -6.54 11.18 -20.92
N PRO A 5 -5.52 10.70 -20.20
CA PRO A 5 -4.84 9.46 -20.56
C PRO A 5 -5.77 8.27 -20.29
N ASN A 6 -6.11 7.53 -21.34
CA ASN A 6 -6.88 6.28 -21.26
C ASN A 6 -5.97 5.13 -20.79
N ILE A 7 -5.66 5.12 -19.50
CA ILE A 7 -4.91 4.03 -18.86
C ILE A 7 -5.89 2.92 -18.49
N ASP A 8 -5.65 1.70 -18.95
CA ASP A 8 -6.44 0.54 -18.56
C ASP A 8 -6.39 0.34 -17.04
N PRO A 9 -7.55 0.24 -16.35
CA PRO A 9 -7.58 0.14 -14.90
C PRO A 9 -7.06 -1.21 -14.39
N VAL A 10 -6.96 -2.21 -15.26
CA VAL A 10 -6.53 -3.58 -14.97
C VAL A 10 -5.10 -3.77 -15.46
N PHE A 11 -4.16 -4.01 -14.53
CA PHE A 11 -2.76 -4.23 -14.89
C PHE A 11 -2.44 -5.70 -15.16
N LEU A 12 -3.20 -6.61 -14.55
CA LEU A 12 -3.03 -8.04 -14.72
C LEU A 12 -4.39 -8.73 -14.72
N ARG A 13 -4.60 -9.63 -15.69
CA ARG A 13 -5.81 -10.44 -15.79
C ARG A 13 -5.43 -11.91 -15.75
N ILE A 14 -5.96 -12.63 -14.76
CA ILE A 14 -5.78 -14.09 -14.64
C ILE A 14 -7.17 -14.71 -14.71
N GLY A 15 -7.59 -15.14 -15.90
CA GLY A 15 -8.94 -15.67 -16.13
C GLY A 15 -10.04 -14.65 -15.75
N PRO A 16 -10.98 -14.99 -14.84
CA PRO A 16 -12.02 -14.07 -14.37
C PRO A 16 -11.51 -13.03 -13.36
N LEU A 17 -10.30 -13.18 -12.82
CA LEU A 17 -9.73 -12.26 -11.83
C LEU A 17 -9.07 -11.05 -12.51
N GLN A 18 -9.54 -9.85 -12.16
CA GLN A 18 -9.02 -8.58 -12.64
C GLN A 18 -8.25 -7.87 -11.53
N PHE A 19 -6.93 -7.78 -11.66
CA PHE A 19 -6.10 -7.01 -10.74
C PHE A 19 -6.01 -5.57 -11.21
N ARG A 20 -6.53 -4.65 -10.39
CA ARG A 20 -6.62 -3.22 -10.71
C ARG A 20 -5.45 -2.44 -10.13
N TRP A 21 -5.02 -1.39 -10.84
CA TRP A 21 -3.98 -0.46 -10.36
C TRP A 21 -4.32 0.13 -9.00
N TYR A 22 -5.59 0.43 -8.76
CA TYR A 22 -6.07 0.93 -7.47
C TYR A 22 -5.71 -0.04 -6.34
N GLY A 23 -6.02 -1.33 -6.48
CA GLY A 23 -5.68 -2.34 -5.46
C GLY A 23 -4.18 -2.47 -5.23
N LEU A 24 -3.38 -2.40 -6.30
CA LEU A 24 -1.93 -2.38 -6.19
C LEU A 24 -1.42 -1.15 -5.41
N MET A 25 -2.01 0.02 -5.65
CA MET A 25 -1.66 1.24 -4.92
C MET A 25 -2.00 1.13 -3.42
N TYR A 26 -3.12 0.51 -3.03
CA TYR A 26 -3.40 0.25 -1.61
C TYR A 26 -2.35 -0.67 -1.00
N LEU A 27 -2.02 -1.77 -1.69
CA LEU A 27 -1.06 -2.73 -1.17
C LEU A 27 0.33 -2.10 -1.00
N LEU A 28 0.76 -1.28 -1.96
CA LEU A 28 2.01 -0.53 -1.86
C LEU A 28 1.94 0.53 -0.75
N GLY A 29 0.86 1.29 -0.65
CA GLY A 29 0.69 2.32 0.39
C GLY A 29 0.71 1.73 1.79
N LEU A 30 -0.02 0.64 2.02
CA LEU A 30 -0.08 -0.04 3.30
C LEU A 30 1.28 -0.64 3.68
N THR A 31 1.93 -1.31 2.72
CA THR A 31 3.23 -1.96 2.95
C THR A 31 4.32 -0.92 3.23
N THR A 32 4.32 0.20 2.50
CA THR A 32 5.28 1.29 2.71
C THR A 32 5.02 2.00 4.03
N ALA A 33 3.76 2.29 4.39
CA ALA A 33 3.42 2.86 5.69
C ALA A 33 3.90 1.97 6.84
N TYR A 34 3.62 0.67 6.78
CA TYR A 34 4.09 -0.31 7.75
C TYR A 34 5.61 -0.30 7.90
N PHE A 35 6.34 -0.34 6.78
CA PHE A 35 7.80 -0.31 6.80
C PHE A 35 8.37 0.99 7.35
N VAL A 36 7.78 2.13 6.98
CA VAL A 36 8.23 3.45 7.44
C VAL A 36 8.02 3.57 8.95
N ILE A 37 6.84 3.23 9.46
CA ILE A 37 6.55 3.32 10.90
C ILE A 37 7.44 2.37 11.68
N LYS A 38 7.60 1.12 11.23
CA LYS A 38 8.50 0.15 11.87
C LYS A 38 9.95 0.64 11.92
N THR A 39 10.47 1.13 10.78
CA THR A 39 11.85 1.65 10.69
C THR A 39 12.04 2.87 11.58
N ARG A 40 11.08 3.80 11.59
CA ARG A 40 11.11 5.02 12.43
C ARG A 40 10.99 4.70 13.92
N ALA A 41 10.16 3.73 14.30
CA ALA A 41 10.00 3.29 15.68
C ALA A 41 11.29 2.67 16.22
N ALA A 42 11.91 1.78 15.44
CA ALA A 42 13.20 1.19 15.77
C ALA A 42 14.29 2.25 15.92
N ALA A 43 14.36 3.22 14.99
CA ALA A 43 15.33 4.32 15.05
C ALA A 43 15.17 5.24 16.26
N ARG A 44 13.95 5.35 16.82
CA ARG A 44 13.64 6.17 18.00
C ARG A 44 13.67 5.36 19.32
N GLY A 45 13.99 4.07 19.27
CA GLY A 45 13.93 3.19 20.44
C GLY A 45 12.52 3.00 21.01
N ILE A 46 11.48 3.25 20.20
CA ILE A 46 10.10 3.06 20.61
C ILE A 46 9.74 1.59 20.40
N ALA A 47 9.48 0.88 21.48
CA ALA A 47 8.96 -0.49 21.42
C ALA A 47 7.50 -0.45 20.97
N ILE A 48 7.27 -0.58 19.66
CA ILE A 48 5.93 -0.74 19.07
C ILE A 48 5.71 -2.22 18.81
N THR A 49 4.65 -2.79 19.38
CA THR A 49 4.26 -4.18 19.10
C THR A 49 3.61 -4.29 17.72
N LYS A 50 3.55 -5.50 17.15
CA LYS A 50 2.95 -5.69 15.81
C LYS A 50 1.46 -5.30 15.80
N GLU A 51 0.79 -5.48 16.92
CA GLU A 51 -0.61 -5.17 17.14
C GLU A 51 -0.84 -3.65 17.13
N GLN A 52 -0.03 -2.89 17.88
CA GLN A 52 -0.10 -1.41 17.89
C GLN A 52 0.21 -0.80 16.52
N LEU A 53 1.12 -1.44 15.77
CA LEU A 53 1.44 -1.01 14.41
C LEU A 53 0.28 -1.29 13.45
N TYR A 54 -0.45 -2.38 13.65
CA TYR A 54 -1.63 -2.72 12.86
C TYR A 54 -2.79 -1.76 13.14
N ASP A 55 -3.07 -1.47 14.42
CA ASP A 55 -4.11 -0.53 14.85
C ASP A 55 -3.91 0.91 14.33
N LEU A 56 -2.66 1.28 14.01
CA LEU A 56 -2.36 2.61 13.46
C LEU A 56 -2.62 2.70 11.95
N ILE A 57 -2.64 1.57 11.26
CA ILE A 57 -2.64 1.47 9.80
C ILE A 57 -4.01 1.05 9.25
N VAL A 58 -4.79 0.28 10.02
CA VAL A 58 -6.11 -0.26 9.66
C VAL A 58 -7.17 0.28 10.60
#